data_AF-A0ABD3FMG7-F1
#
_entry.id   AF-A0ABD3FMG7-F1
#
_cell.length_a   1.000
_cell.length_b   1.000
_cell.length_c   1.000
_cell.angle_alpha   90.00
_cell.angle_beta   90.00
_cell.angle_gamma   90.00
#
_symmetry.space_group_name_H-M   'P 1'
#
loop_
_entity.id
_entity.type
_entity.pdbx_description
1 polymer ?
#
loop_
_entity_poly.entity_id
_entity_poly.type
_entity_poly.pdbx_seq_one_letter_code
_entity_poly.pdbx_strand_id
1 'polypeptide(L)'
;MGITSTMSRPTIINFPRKRASSIELPEATAWLEYLELSMQSVFNGNTVQYEVQATYRPAYCDDTEINWKISHSFDAYRRFRKQLLRRLQPGHLCPAECKWLHSVVKNHFPKPRLFAANSLRTTEARQQSLIRILRTLQASLVNRGNQGCNVLVRNVCYDFTTFILGNSPKLPDILVAMAMSRCSSDQSTRNSSASFRSNCSDCEGCEDISPCDNFGCTSDRGYCKSESGQ
;
A
#
# COMPACT_ATOMS: atom_id res chain seq x y z
N MET A 1 -32.48 -69.04 -17.06
CA MET A 1 -32.86 -67.64 -17.37
C MET A 1 -31.96 -66.74 -16.56
N GLY A 2 -30.96 -66.11 -17.19
CA GLY A 2 -30.01 -65.22 -16.53
C GLY A 2 -30.44 -63.77 -16.71
N ILE A 3 -30.54 -63.02 -15.61
CA ILE A 3 -30.77 -61.57 -15.62
C ILE A 3 -29.43 -60.85 -15.46
N THR A 4 -28.91 -60.29 -16.55
CA THR A 4 -27.73 -59.42 -16.54
C THR A 4 -28.17 -58.00 -16.19
N SER A 5 -27.78 -57.55 -15.00
CA SER A 5 -28.00 -56.20 -14.49
C SER A 5 -26.92 -55.25 -15.03
N THR A 6 -27.29 -54.32 -15.90
CA THR A 6 -26.42 -53.23 -16.37
C THR A 6 -26.47 -52.06 -15.39
N MET A 7 -25.36 -51.82 -14.68
CA MET A 7 -25.16 -50.63 -13.84
C MET A 7 -24.59 -49.49 -14.70
N SER A 8 -25.35 -48.41 -14.87
CA SER A 8 -24.87 -47.17 -15.52
C SER A 8 -23.93 -46.41 -14.58
N ARG A 9 -22.73 -46.09 -15.07
CA ARG A 9 -21.75 -45.22 -14.39
C ARG A 9 -22.21 -43.75 -14.39
N PRO A 10 -22.06 -43.00 -13.29
CA PRO A 10 -22.28 -41.56 -13.30
C PRO A 10 -21.07 -40.85 -13.94
N THR A 11 -21.34 -40.01 -14.94
CA THR A 11 -20.37 -39.11 -15.54
C THR A 11 -20.03 -37.99 -14.56
N ILE A 12 -18.80 -37.99 -14.04
CA ILE A 12 -18.25 -36.87 -13.25
C ILE A 12 -18.01 -35.71 -14.21
N ILE A 13 -18.90 -34.71 -14.16
CA ILE A 13 -18.70 -33.44 -14.85
C ILE A 13 -17.61 -32.68 -14.09
N ASN A 14 -16.37 -32.82 -14.55
CA ASN A 14 -15.27 -31.96 -14.12
C ASN A 14 -15.55 -30.55 -14.64
N PHE A 15 -16.16 -29.71 -13.79
CA PHE A 15 -16.16 -28.28 -14.01
C PHE A 15 -14.69 -27.82 -14.08
N PRO A 16 -14.26 -27.16 -15.15
CA PRO A 16 -12.93 -26.59 -15.21
C PRO A 16 -12.82 -25.58 -14.07
N ARG A 17 -12.05 -25.97 -13.05
CA ARG A 17 -11.65 -25.10 -11.95
C ARG A 17 -10.85 -23.97 -12.59
N LYS A 18 -11.52 -22.85 -12.89
CA LYS A 18 -10.86 -21.60 -13.28
C LYS A 18 -9.78 -21.37 -12.25
N ARG A 19 -8.52 -21.54 -12.64
CA ARG A 19 -7.39 -21.13 -11.81
C ARG A 19 -7.67 -19.68 -11.46
N ALA A 20 -7.67 -19.37 -10.16
CA ALA A 20 -7.71 -18.01 -9.71
C ALA A 20 -6.60 -17.29 -10.48
N SER A 21 -6.98 -16.36 -11.37
CA SER A 21 -6.06 -15.37 -11.90
C SER A 21 -5.32 -14.79 -10.70
N SER A 22 -3.99 -14.73 -10.76
CA SER A 22 -3.18 -14.10 -9.72
C SER A 22 -3.76 -12.72 -9.46
N ILE A 23 -4.48 -12.55 -8.34
CA ILE A 23 -4.98 -11.23 -7.95
C ILE A 23 -3.72 -10.45 -7.63
N GLU A 24 -3.39 -9.50 -8.50
CA GLU A 24 -2.33 -8.54 -8.25
C GLU A 24 -2.70 -7.74 -7.01
N LEU A 25 -1.71 -7.51 -6.14
CA LEU A 25 -1.93 -6.72 -4.95
C LEU A 25 -2.17 -5.26 -5.36
N PRO A 26 -3.17 -4.58 -4.77
CA PRO A 26 -3.31 -3.13 -4.91
C PRO A 26 -1.99 -2.42 -4.57
N GLU A 27 -1.68 -1.35 -5.31
CA GLU A 27 -0.46 -0.53 -5.15
C GLU A 27 -0.17 -0.19 -3.68
N ALA A 28 -1.22 0.19 -2.93
CA ALA A 28 -1.13 0.55 -1.51
C ALA A 28 -0.55 -0.57 -0.62
N THR A 29 -0.72 -1.83 -1.02
CA THR A 29 -0.30 -3.03 -0.28
C THR A 29 0.82 -3.82 -0.96
N ALA A 30 1.05 -3.63 -2.27
CA ALA A 30 2.02 -4.42 -3.03
C ALA A 30 3.46 -4.23 -2.52
N TRP A 31 3.87 -2.99 -2.24
CA TRP A 31 5.20 -2.70 -1.71
C TRP A 31 5.47 -3.34 -0.33
N LEU A 32 4.41 -3.66 0.44
CA LEU A 32 4.54 -4.35 1.72
C LEU A 32 5.00 -5.81 1.56
N GLU A 33 4.84 -6.43 0.39
CA GLU A 33 5.32 -7.81 0.14
C GLU A 33 6.86 -7.86 0.19
N TYR A 34 7.51 -6.75 -0.16
CA TYR A 34 8.97 -6.59 -0.23
C TYR A 34 9.56 -5.84 0.97
N LEU A 35 8.75 -5.61 2.00
CA LEU A 35 9.16 -4.92 3.21
C LEU A 35 9.62 -5.93 4.26
N GLU A 36 10.84 -5.80 4.75
CA GLU A 36 11.33 -6.53 5.90
C GLU A 36 11.31 -5.64 7.13
N LEU A 37 10.76 -6.15 8.23
CA LEU A 37 10.68 -5.45 9.50
C LEU A 37 11.51 -6.18 10.56
N SER A 38 12.42 -5.46 11.19
CA SER A 38 13.11 -5.87 12.42
C SER A 38 12.87 -4.82 13.51
N MET A 39 13.17 -5.15 14.76
CA MET A 39 12.97 -4.23 15.88
C MET A 39 14.06 -4.41 16.91
N GLN A 40 14.54 -3.29 17.47
CA GLN A 40 15.44 -3.23 18.61
C GLN A 40 14.90 -2.30 19.70
N SER A 41 15.25 -2.55 20.95
CA SER A 41 14.99 -1.61 22.04
C SER A 41 16.17 -0.67 22.22
N VAL A 42 15.90 0.64 22.24
CA VAL A 42 16.90 1.68 22.47
C VAL A 42 16.57 2.36 23.79
N PHE A 43 17.57 2.49 24.66
CA PHE A 43 17.44 3.18 25.94
C PHE A 43 17.95 4.61 25.78
N ASN A 44 17.08 5.58 26.05
CA ASN A 44 17.44 7.00 26.09
C ASN A 44 17.19 7.52 27.52
N GLY A 45 18.24 7.51 28.33
CA GLY A 45 18.16 7.73 29.78
C GLY A 45 17.24 6.71 30.44
N ASN A 46 16.19 7.19 31.11
CA ASN A 46 15.20 6.34 31.78
C ASN A 46 14.06 5.88 30.87
N THR A 47 14.07 6.29 29.59
CA THR A 47 13.00 5.98 28.64
C THR A 47 13.43 4.89 27.68
N VAL A 48 12.51 3.96 27.40
CA VAL A 48 12.70 2.90 26.40
C VAL A 48 11.92 3.28 25.15
N GLN A 49 12.63 3.29 24.03
CA GLN A 49 12.04 3.39 22.69
C GLN A 49 12.21 2.06 21.96
N TYR A 50 11.26 1.74 21.11
CA TYR A 50 11.34 0.57 20.23
C TYR A 50 11.59 1.10 18.81
N GLU A 51 12.79 0.87 18.32
CA GLU A 51 13.21 1.25 16.98
C GLU A 51 12.86 0.10 16.03
N VAL A 52 12.00 0.39 15.06
CA VAL A 52 11.74 -0.48 13.92
C VAL A 52 12.78 -0.17 12.86
N GLN A 53 13.46 -1.19 12.37
CA GLN A 53 14.28 -1.09 11.18
C GLN A 53 13.48 -1.70 10.03
N ALA A 54 13.28 -0.91 8.99
CA ALA A 54 12.51 -1.28 7.83
C ALA A 54 13.42 -1.28 6.61
N THR A 55 13.36 -2.37 5.86
CA THR A 55 14.18 -2.62 4.68
C THR A 55 13.27 -2.97 3.53
N TYR A 56 13.28 -2.18 2.47
CA TYR A 56 12.50 -2.43 1.27
C TYR A 56 13.42 -2.94 0.14
N ARG A 57 13.11 -4.12 -0.39
CA ARG A 57 13.85 -4.79 -1.47
C ARG A 57 12.90 -5.18 -2.62
N PRO A 58 12.59 -4.26 -3.54
CA PRO A 58 11.69 -4.55 -4.65
C PRO A 58 12.24 -5.68 -5.54
N ALA A 59 11.39 -6.64 -5.92
CA ALA A 59 11.81 -7.82 -6.70
C ALA A 59 12.38 -7.54 -8.10
N TYR A 60 12.17 -6.33 -8.62
CA TYR A 60 12.54 -5.97 -9.99
C TYR A 60 13.81 -5.12 -10.06
N CYS A 61 14.42 -4.80 -8.91
CA CYS A 61 15.63 -3.99 -8.85
C CYS A 61 16.51 -4.43 -7.67
N ASP A 62 17.36 -5.42 -7.94
CA ASP A 62 18.28 -6.00 -6.94
C ASP A 62 19.24 -4.96 -6.33
N ASP A 63 19.52 -3.87 -7.04
CA ASP A 63 20.43 -2.82 -6.60
C ASP A 63 19.77 -1.73 -5.74
N THR A 64 18.44 -1.69 -5.64
CA THR A 64 17.73 -0.64 -4.88
C THR A 64 17.26 -1.16 -3.53
N GLU A 65 18.16 -1.17 -2.53
CA GLU A 65 17.79 -1.43 -1.14
C GLU A 65 17.55 -0.12 -0.39
N ILE A 66 16.33 0.06 0.14
CA ILE A 66 15.97 1.26 0.91
C ILE A 66 15.77 0.88 2.37
N ASN A 67 16.63 1.42 3.22
CA ASN A 67 16.63 1.18 4.65
C ASN A 67 16.31 2.44 5.44
N TRP A 68 15.35 2.35 6.37
CA TRP A 68 15.06 3.42 7.32
C TRP A 68 14.80 2.87 8.71
N LYS A 69 14.87 3.78 9.68
CA LYS A 69 14.66 3.48 11.10
C LYS A 69 13.61 4.43 11.64
N ILE A 70 12.72 3.90 12.47
CA ILE A 70 11.75 4.71 13.18
C ILE A 70 11.62 4.27 14.63
N SER A 71 11.74 5.23 15.54
CA SER A 71 11.70 4.98 16.98
C SER A 71 10.39 5.47 17.57
N HIS A 72 9.70 4.57 18.26
CA HIS A 72 8.42 4.84 18.89
C HIS A 72 8.47 4.50 20.38
N SER A 73 7.87 5.34 21.21
CA SER A 73 7.67 5.01 22.63
C SER A 73 6.60 3.93 22.79
N PHE A 74 6.59 3.23 23.93
CA PHE A 74 5.53 2.26 24.21
C PHE A 74 4.13 2.86 24.15
N ASP A 75 3.98 4.12 24.53
CA ASP A 75 2.68 4.80 24.47
C ASP A 75 2.24 5.10 23.03
N ALA A 76 3.17 5.38 22.11
CA ALA A 76 2.85 5.48 20.68
C ALA A 76 2.26 4.16 20.16
N TYR A 77 2.86 3.02 20.52
CA TYR A 77 2.32 1.69 20.22
C TYR A 77 0.93 1.45 20.83
N ARG A 78 0.68 1.92 22.06
CA ARG A 78 -0.64 1.81 22.68
C ARG A 78 -1.69 2.65 21.96
N ARG A 79 -1.34 3.84 21.47
CA ARG A 79 -2.21 4.68 20.64
C ARG A 79 -2.50 4.00 19.31
N PHE A 80 -1.46 3.48 18.66
CA PHE A 80 -1.58 2.71 17.42
C PHE A 80 -2.51 1.50 17.58
N ARG A 81 -2.35 0.71 18.64
CA ARG A 81 -3.28 -0.39 18.97
C ARG A 81 -4.73 0.08 19.08
N LYS A 82 -4.99 1.17 19.81
CA LYS A 82 -6.34 1.71 19.96
C LYS A 82 -6.92 2.11 18.60
N GLN A 83 -6.11 2.75 17.76
CA GLN A 83 -6.50 3.15 16.41
C GLN A 83 -6.83 1.95 15.53
N LEU A 84 -5.97 0.93 15.51
CA LEU A 84 -6.21 -0.34 14.79
C LEU A 84 -7.51 -1.02 15.23
N LEU A 85 -7.75 -1.15 16.54
CA LEU A 85 -8.97 -1.79 17.05
C LEU A 85 -10.24 -1.04 16.64
N ARG A 86 -10.18 0.29 16.54
CA ARG A 86 -11.29 1.10 16.00
C ARG A 86 -11.45 0.88 14.50
N ARG A 87 -10.37 0.90 13.72
CA ARG A 87 -10.42 0.72 12.26
C ARG A 87 -10.92 -0.66 11.87
N LEU A 88 -10.49 -1.70 12.57
CA LEU A 88 -10.88 -3.09 12.30
C LEU A 88 -12.35 -3.37 12.54
N GLN A 89 -13.09 -2.43 13.17
CA GLN A 89 -14.54 -2.47 13.35
C GLN A 89 -15.04 -3.83 13.87
N PRO A 90 -15.16 -4.05 15.19
CA PRO A 90 -15.46 -5.38 15.75
C PRO A 90 -16.77 -6.04 15.24
N GLY A 91 -17.70 -5.26 14.66
CA GLY A 91 -18.92 -5.76 14.02
C GLY A 91 -18.84 -5.91 12.49
N HIS A 92 -17.68 -5.70 11.88
CA HIS A 92 -17.50 -5.80 10.43
C HIS A 92 -17.60 -7.26 9.97
N LEU A 93 -18.52 -7.50 9.04
CA LEU A 93 -18.74 -8.81 8.45
C LEU A 93 -18.15 -8.83 7.03
N CYS A 94 -17.09 -9.61 6.86
CA CYS A 94 -16.44 -9.82 5.57
C CYS A 94 -15.81 -11.21 5.53
N PRO A 95 -15.52 -11.76 4.33
CA PRO A 95 -14.75 -13.00 4.20
C PRO A 95 -13.25 -12.84 4.54
N ALA A 96 -12.76 -11.61 4.69
CA ALA A 96 -11.39 -11.30 5.04
C ALA A 96 -11.09 -11.50 6.55
N GLU A 97 -9.82 -11.41 6.93
CA GLU A 97 -9.32 -11.69 8.27
C GLU A 97 -9.63 -10.62 9.33
N CYS A 98 -10.45 -9.60 9.05
CA CYS A 98 -10.71 -8.46 9.95
C CYS A 98 -11.03 -8.87 11.39
N LYS A 99 -11.95 -9.82 11.56
CA LYS A 99 -12.37 -10.32 12.89
C LYS A 99 -11.23 -11.02 13.62
N TRP A 100 -10.46 -11.84 12.90
CA TRP A 100 -9.31 -12.53 13.45
C TRP A 100 -8.22 -11.53 13.85
N LEU A 101 -7.87 -10.61 12.95
CA LEU A 101 -6.84 -9.60 13.18
C LEU A 101 -7.20 -8.68 14.35
N HIS A 102 -8.48 -8.31 14.48
CA HIS A 102 -8.97 -7.59 15.67
C HIS A 102 -8.70 -8.37 16.95
N SER A 103 -9.01 -9.68 16.97
CA SER A 103 -8.72 -10.55 18.12
C SER A 103 -7.22 -10.61 18.42
N VAL A 104 -6.38 -10.75 17.38
CA VAL A 104 -4.93 -10.80 17.52
C VAL A 104 -4.38 -9.51 18.14
N VAL A 105 -4.73 -8.35 17.59
CA VAL A 105 -4.31 -7.04 18.09
C VAL A 105 -4.88 -6.79 19.50
N LYS A 106 -6.07 -7.29 19.81
CA LYS A 106 -6.66 -7.15 21.15
C LYS A 106 -5.92 -8.01 22.17
N ASN A 107 -5.58 -9.26 21.85
CA ASN A 107 -5.16 -10.23 22.86
C ASN A 107 -3.64 -10.39 22.98
N HIS A 108 -2.89 -10.20 21.88
CA HIS A 108 -1.43 -10.40 21.86
C HIS A 108 -0.62 -9.12 22.04
N PHE A 109 -1.27 -7.95 22.06
CA PHE A 109 -0.55 -6.71 22.32
C PHE A 109 -0.03 -6.68 23.76
N PRO A 110 1.23 -6.27 23.98
CA PRO A 110 1.80 -6.18 25.32
C PRO A 110 0.97 -5.24 26.22
N LYS A 111 0.65 -5.72 27.42
CA LYS A 111 -0.11 -4.94 28.40
C LYS A 111 0.80 -3.94 29.12
N PRO A 112 0.31 -2.72 29.42
CA PRO A 112 1.03 -1.82 30.31
C PRO A 112 1.15 -2.46 31.70
N ARG A 113 2.33 -2.36 32.31
CA ARG A 113 2.53 -2.73 33.71
C ARG A 113 2.60 -1.44 34.50
N LEU A 114 1.62 -1.21 35.37
CA LEU A 114 1.46 0.07 36.09
C LEU A 114 2.49 0.26 37.23
N PHE A 115 3.20 -0.79 37.64
CA PHE A 115 4.09 -0.79 38.81
C PHE A 115 5.42 -1.53 38.61
N ALA A 116 5.79 -1.86 37.37
CA ALA A 116 7.05 -2.57 37.11
C ALA A 116 8.04 -1.64 36.42
N ALA A 117 9.24 -1.52 36.99
CA ALA A 117 10.38 -0.91 36.32
C ALA A 117 10.62 -1.61 34.96
N ASN A 118 11.13 -0.86 33.98
CA ASN A 118 11.50 -1.38 32.66
C ASN A 118 12.73 -2.29 32.79
N SER A 119 12.56 -3.49 33.33
CA SER A 119 13.63 -4.49 33.35
C SER A 119 13.90 -4.98 31.94
N LEU A 120 15.15 -5.36 31.65
CA LEU A 120 15.57 -5.85 30.35
C LEU A 120 14.64 -6.94 29.81
N ARG A 121 14.30 -7.93 30.66
CA ARG A 121 13.36 -9.01 30.33
C ARG A 121 11.98 -8.50 29.89
N THR A 122 11.45 -7.49 30.57
CA THR A 122 10.15 -6.91 30.18
C THR A 122 10.24 -6.13 28.89
N THR A 123 11.36 -5.45 28.66
CA THR A 123 11.62 -4.71 27.42
C THR A 123 11.73 -5.66 26.23
N GLU A 124 12.49 -6.74 26.34
CA GLU A 124 12.65 -7.77 25.31
C GLU A 124 11.32 -8.47 25.00
N ALA A 125 10.57 -8.89 26.02
CA ALA A 125 9.26 -9.53 25.82
C ALA A 125 8.26 -8.59 25.12
N ARG A 126 8.30 -7.29 25.46
CA ARG A 126 7.52 -6.26 24.77
C ARG A 126 7.98 -6.12 23.33
N GLN A 127 9.28 -5.97 23.07
CA GLN A 127 9.87 -5.86 21.74
C GLN A 127 9.42 -7.02 20.84
N GLN A 128 9.56 -8.26 21.31
CA GLN A 128 9.12 -9.44 20.55
C GLN A 128 7.63 -9.45 20.25
N SER A 129 6.80 -9.04 21.22
CA SER A 129 5.36 -8.96 21.01
C SER A 129 4.99 -7.87 20.00
N LEU A 130 5.65 -6.72 20.03
CA LEU A 130 5.40 -5.61 19.12
C LEU A 130 5.79 -5.96 17.68
N ILE A 131 7.00 -6.49 17.45
CA ILE A 131 7.43 -6.89 16.11
C ILE A 131 6.55 -8.00 15.53
N ARG A 132 6.09 -8.94 16.38
CA ARG A 132 5.13 -9.97 15.96
C ARG A 132 3.83 -9.35 15.46
N ILE A 133 3.26 -8.39 16.18
CA ILE A 133 2.04 -7.68 15.76
C ILE A 133 2.26 -6.96 14.43
N LEU A 134 3.37 -6.25 14.26
CA LEU A 134 3.67 -5.54 13.01
C LEU A 134 3.77 -6.50 11.81
N ARG A 135 4.49 -7.62 11.98
CA ARG A 135 4.60 -8.65 10.93
C ARG A 135 3.27 -9.33 10.64
N THR A 136 2.42 -9.54 11.65
CA THR A 136 1.07 -10.08 11.44
C THR A 136 0.18 -9.11 10.68
N LEU A 137 0.24 -7.81 11.00
CA LEU A 137 -0.49 -6.77 10.25
C LEU A 137 -0.04 -6.76 8.79
N GLN A 138 1.27 -6.74 8.55
CA GLN A 138 1.85 -6.80 7.22
C GLN A 138 1.38 -8.05 6.45
N ALA A 139 1.46 -9.23 7.06
CA ALA A 139 1.03 -10.49 6.45
C ALA A 139 -0.45 -10.46 6.05
N SER A 140 -1.33 -9.92 6.90
CA SER A 140 -2.75 -9.74 6.57
C SER A 140 -2.97 -8.71 5.46
N LEU A 141 -2.16 -7.65 5.39
CA LEU A 141 -2.28 -6.62 4.34
C LEU A 141 -1.82 -7.12 2.97
N VAL A 142 -0.82 -8.01 2.90
CA VAL A 142 -0.35 -8.62 1.65
C VAL A 142 -1.10 -9.92 1.29
N ASN A 143 -2.00 -10.39 2.15
CA ASN A 143 -2.80 -11.57 1.87
C ASN A 143 -3.80 -11.25 0.74
N ARG A 144 -3.67 -11.93 -0.40
CA ARG A 144 -4.54 -11.75 -1.57
C ARG A 144 -6.03 -12.00 -1.27
N GLY A 145 -6.35 -12.86 -0.29
CA GLY A 145 -7.72 -13.11 0.18
C GLY A 145 -8.36 -11.93 0.92
N ASN A 146 -7.55 -10.98 1.41
CA ASN A 146 -8.02 -9.80 2.15
C ASN A 146 -8.24 -8.58 1.25
N GLN A 147 -7.84 -8.64 -0.04
CA GLN A 147 -7.84 -7.46 -0.93
C GLN A 147 -9.24 -6.94 -1.27
N GLY A 148 -10.27 -7.76 -1.13
CA GLY A 148 -11.66 -7.33 -1.29
C GLY A 148 -12.21 -6.50 -0.11
N CYS A 149 -11.45 -6.32 0.97
CA CYS A 149 -11.91 -5.63 2.17
C CYS A 149 -11.32 -4.22 2.29
N ASN A 150 -12.16 -3.20 2.09
CA ASN A 150 -11.78 -1.79 2.25
C ASN A 150 -11.31 -1.43 3.67
N VAL A 151 -11.79 -2.14 4.70
CA VAL A 151 -11.33 -1.92 6.07
C VAL A 151 -9.85 -2.24 6.19
N LEU A 152 -9.38 -3.34 5.61
CA LEU A 152 -7.96 -3.71 5.64
C LEU A 152 -7.15 -2.85 4.67
N VAL A 153 -7.47 -2.90 3.39
CA VAL A 153 -6.65 -2.33 2.30
C VAL A 153 -6.58 -0.81 2.35
N ARG A 154 -7.61 -0.14 2.88
CA ARG A 154 -7.61 1.33 2.98
C ARG A 154 -7.29 1.80 4.39
N ASN A 155 -8.12 1.43 5.38
CA ASN A 155 -8.03 2.04 6.70
C ASN A 155 -6.84 1.50 7.51
N VAL A 156 -6.73 0.18 7.62
CA VAL A 156 -5.65 -0.45 8.39
C VAL A 156 -4.32 -0.26 7.66
N CYS A 157 -4.29 -0.39 6.34
CA CYS A 157 -3.10 -0.14 5.54
C CYS A 157 -2.58 1.28 5.74
N TYR A 158 -3.44 2.30 5.64
CA TYR A 158 -3.05 3.68 5.87
C TYR A 158 -2.41 3.88 7.26
N ASP A 159 -3.10 3.44 8.31
CA ASP A 159 -2.62 3.59 9.68
C ASP A 159 -1.29 2.85 9.90
N PHE A 160 -1.13 1.66 9.31
CA PHE A 160 0.11 0.87 9.36
C PHE A 160 1.26 1.58 8.63
N THR A 161 1.03 2.00 7.38
CA THR A 161 2.03 2.68 6.55
C THR A 161 2.47 3.99 7.20
N THR A 162 1.54 4.81 7.68
CA THR A 162 1.88 6.05 8.40
C THR A 162 2.71 5.77 9.65
N PHE A 163 2.41 4.69 10.39
CA PHE A 163 3.16 4.32 11.59
C PHE A 163 4.59 3.83 11.28
N ILE A 164 4.78 3.07 10.20
CA ILE A 164 6.09 2.52 9.81
C ILE A 164 6.98 3.55 9.09
N LEU A 165 6.38 4.46 8.32
CA LEU A 165 7.13 5.53 7.67
C LEU A 165 7.45 6.68 8.61
N GLY A 166 6.47 7.06 9.46
CA GLY A 166 6.47 8.25 10.30
C GLY A 166 7.13 9.46 9.64
N ASN A 167 8.07 10.09 10.35
CA ASN A 167 8.78 11.28 9.87
C ASN A 167 10.20 10.95 9.40
N SER A 168 10.38 9.82 8.70
CA SER A 168 11.69 9.45 8.16
C SER A 168 12.19 10.52 7.16
N PRO A 169 13.44 10.98 7.23
CA PRO A 169 13.99 11.91 6.23
C PRO A 169 14.06 11.27 4.83
N LYS A 170 14.05 9.93 4.75
CA LYS A 170 14.04 9.15 3.50
C LYS A 170 12.64 8.96 2.93
N LEU A 171 11.61 9.60 3.50
CA LEU A 171 10.23 9.49 3.03
C LEU A 171 10.09 9.79 1.53
N PRO A 172 10.74 10.83 0.95
CA PRO A 172 10.64 11.08 -0.49
C PRO A 172 11.17 9.91 -1.32
N ASP A 173 12.35 9.39 -0.99
CA ASP A 173 12.97 8.27 -1.71
C ASP A 173 12.12 6.99 -1.62
N ILE A 174 11.56 6.74 -0.43
CA ILE A 174 10.67 5.61 -0.19
C ILE A 174 9.40 5.73 -1.06
N LEU A 175 8.77 6.91 -1.09
CA LEU A 175 7.57 7.14 -1.90
C LEU A 175 7.85 7.04 -3.39
N VAL A 176 9.00 7.54 -3.85
CA VAL A 176 9.43 7.41 -5.25
C VAL A 176 9.64 5.95 -5.62
N ALA A 177 10.30 5.16 -4.77
CA ALA A 177 10.52 3.74 -5.04
C ALA A 177 9.21 2.92 -5.04
N MET A 178 8.24 3.26 -4.17
CA MET A 178 6.89 2.69 -4.23
C MET A 178 6.20 3.04 -5.55
N ALA A 179 6.29 4.30 -5.99
CA ALA A 179 5.70 4.74 -7.25
C ALA A 179 6.39 4.12 -8.48
N MET A 180 7.70 3.86 -8.44
CA MET A 180 8.42 3.22 -9.54
C MET A 180 8.06 1.74 -9.72
N SER A 181 7.57 1.07 -8.67
CA SER A 181 6.98 -0.28 -8.78
C SER A 181 5.78 -0.31 -9.74
N ARG A 182 5.19 0.83 -10.09
CA ARG A 182 4.00 0.99 -10.93
C ARG A 182 4.27 0.88 -12.43
N CYS A 183 5.48 1.15 -12.89
CA CYS A 183 5.74 1.43 -14.31
C CYS A 183 6.28 0.25 -15.13
N SER A 184 6.57 -0.90 -14.50
CA SER A 184 7.15 -2.06 -15.21
C SER A 184 6.16 -3.20 -15.50
N SER A 185 4.89 -3.08 -15.09
CA SER A 185 3.86 -4.08 -15.43
C SER A 185 3.25 -3.89 -16.83
N ASP A 186 3.58 -2.80 -17.53
CA ASP A 186 3.16 -2.58 -18.92
C ASP A 186 4.19 -3.16 -19.91
N GLN A 187 4.48 -4.46 -19.82
CA GLN A 187 5.19 -5.16 -20.90
C GLN A 187 4.21 -5.96 -21.76
N SER A 188 3.74 -5.26 -22.79
CA SER A 188 3.50 -5.77 -24.14
C SER A 188 2.51 -6.93 -24.32
N THR A 189 1.23 -6.58 -24.45
CA THR A 189 0.34 -7.26 -25.40
C THR A 189 -0.30 -6.24 -26.34
N ARG A 190 0.47 -5.73 -27.31
CA ARG A 190 -0.15 -5.14 -28.49
C ARG A 190 0.70 -5.37 -29.73
N ASN A 191 0.37 -6.47 -30.39
CA ASN A 191 0.76 -6.73 -31.75
C ASN A 191 0.16 -5.62 -32.65
N SER A 192 1.01 -5.09 -33.53
CA SER A 192 0.71 -4.50 -34.84
C SER A 192 -0.14 -3.23 -34.89
N SER A 193 0.49 -2.14 -35.35
CA SER A 193 -0.07 -1.19 -36.34
C SER A 193 1.10 -0.46 -37.01
N ALA A 194 1.17 -0.57 -38.33
CA ALA A 194 2.23 -0.04 -39.17
C ALA A 194 2.45 1.47 -39.00
N SER A 195 3.71 1.90 -38.88
CA SER A 195 4.10 3.29 -39.03
C SER A 195 4.18 3.64 -40.52
N PHE A 196 3.21 4.42 -41.01
CA PHE A 196 3.39 5.15 -42.26
C PHE A 196 4.39 6.29 -42.01
N ARG A 197 5.57 6.19 -42.62
CA ARG A 197 6.47 7.33 -42.77
C ARG A 197 5.88 8.25 -43.84
N SER A 198 5.46 9.44 -43.47
CA SER A 198 5.22 10.54 -44.39
C SER A 198 6.38 11.52 -44.27
N ASN A 199 7.04 11.77 -45.39
CA ASN A 199 8.26 12.55 -45.53
C ASN A 199 7.98 13.68 -46.53
N CYS A 200 7.82 14.93 -46.08
CA CYS A 200 7.75 16.14 -46.91
C CYS A 200 8.43 17.26 -46.10
N SER A 201 9.72 17.52 -46.29
CA SER A 201 10.39 18.30 -47.36
C SER A 201 10.49 19.79 -47.00
N ASP A 202 11.74 20.22 -46.86
CA ASP A 202 12.22 21.55 -46.48
C ASP A 202 11.72 22.68 -47.40
N CYS A 203 11.51 23.87 -46.84
CA CYS A 203 11.42 25.14 -47.56
C CYS A 203 12.21 26.20 -46.79
N GLU A 204 13.39 26.53 -47.33
CA GLU A 204 14.28 27.63 -46.96
C GLU A 204 13.63 29.01 -47.19
N GLY A 205 14.18 30.04 -46.52
CA GLY A 205 13.56 31.33 -46.29
C GLY A 205 13.50 32.34 -47.45
N CYS A 206 12.80 33.44 -47.18
CA CYS A 206 12.88 34.72 -47.89
C CYS A 206 12.73 35.86 -46.87
N GLU A 207 13.48 36.93 -47.12
CA GLU A 207 13.92 37.99 -46.20
C GLU A 207 12.93 39.14 -45.95
N ASP A 208 13.28 39.93 -44.92
CA ASP A 208 12.76 41.22 -44.46
C ASP A 208 12.32 42.24 -45.53
N ILE A 209 11.15 42.89 -45.33
CA ILE A 209 10.96 44.34 -45.48
C ILE A 209 9.91 44.83 -44.45
N SER A 210 10.26 45.86 -43.68
CA SER A 210 9.51 46.58 -42.63
C SER A 210 8.77 47.83 -43.21
N PRO A 211 8.23 48.80 -42.44
CA PRO A 211 6.97 48.84 -41.69
C PRO A 211 6.04 50.03 -42.06
N CYS A 212 4.71 49.94 -41.91
CA CYS A 212 3.85 51.12 -41.64
C CYS A 212 2.60 50.76 -40.82
N ASP A 213 2.26 51.66 -39.89
CA ASP A 213 1.14 51.71 -38.95
C ASP A 213 -0.27 51.56 -39.55
N ASN A 214 -1.24 50.99 -38.83
CA ASN A 214 -2.28 51.76 -38.11
C ASN A 214 -3.51 50.95 -37.64
N PHE A 215 -3.94 51.29 -36.42
CA PHE A 215 -5.28 51.26 -35.81
C PHE A 215 -6.11 49.95 -35.70
N GLY A 216 -6.49 49.63 -34.45
CA GLY A 216 -7.78 48.97 -34.19
C GLY A 216 -7.94 48.08 -32.95
N CYS A 217 -7.39 48.42 -31.77
CA CYS A 217 -7.80 47.75 -30.53
C CYS A 217 -9.15 48.32 -30.04
N THR A 218 -10.22 47.53 -30.14
CA THR A 218 -11.42 47.71 -29.32
C THR A 218 -11.73 46.46 -28.51
N SER A 219 -11.56 46.65 -27.21
CA SER A 219 -12.11 45.94 -26.06
C SER A 219 -13.54 45.44 -26.28
N ASP A 220 -13.84 44.20 -25.87
CA ASP A 220 -15.09 44.00 -25.12
C ASP A 220 -14.99 42.93 -24.04
N ARG A 221 -15.61 43.26 -22.90
CA ARG A 221 -15.36 42.74 -21.56
C ARG A 221 -16.72 42.33 -20.98
N GLY A 222 -17.04 41.05 -20.96
CA GLY A 222 -18.29 40.53 -20.42
C GLY A 222 -18.16 40.00 -18.99
N TYR A 223 -18.56 40.81 -18.00
CA TYR A 223 -18.78 40.42 -16.59
C TYR A 223 -20.29 40.16 -16.39
N CYS A 224 -20.67 39.06 -15.72
CA CYS A 224 -22.02 38.91 -15.17
C CYS A 224 -21.98 38.87 -13.63
N LYS A 225 -22.82 39.73 -13.06
CA LYS A 225 -23.01 40.04 -11.64
C LYS A 225 -23.93 39.03 -10.94
N SER A 226 -23.77 39.05 -9.63
CA SER A 226 -24.49 38.43 -8.51
C SER A 226 -25.96 38.82 -8.38
N GLU A 227 -26.73 37.98 -7.65
CA GLU A 227 -27.80 38.47 -6.76
C GLU A 227 -28.06 37.54 -5.57
N SER A 228 -28.29 38.15 -4.41
CA SER A 228 -28.52 37.56 -3.09
C SER A 228 -29.91 37.96 -2.61
N GLY A 229 -30.55 37.10 -1.82
CA GLY A 229 -31.35 37.49 -0.67
C GLY A 229 -32.86 37.61 -0.85
N GLN A 230 -33.57 36.71 -0.18
CA GLN A 230 -34.66 37.03 0.76
C GLN A 230 -34.66 36.00 1.87
#